data_AF-A0A377D3M4-F1
#
_entry.id   AF-A0A377D3M4-F1
#
_cell.length_a   1.000
_cell.length_b   1.000
_cell.length_c   1.000
_cell.angle_alpha   90.00
_cell.angle_beta   90.00
_cell.angle_gamma   90.00
#
_symmetry.space_group_name_H-M   'P 1'
#
loop_
_entity.id
_entity.type
_entity.pdbx_description
1 polymer ?
#
loop_
_entity_poly.entity_id
_entity_poly.type
_entity_poly.pdbx_seq_one_letter_code
_entity_poly.pdbx_strand_id
1 'polypeptide(L)'
;MTSPRSLDGDRKMVSDSLRVLEQVAARTGTVVYLEPLNRYQDHMINTLADARRYIVENDLKHVQIIGDFYHMNIEEDNLAQALHDNRDLLGHVHIADNHRYQPGSGTLDFHALFEQLRRG
;
A
#
# COMPACT_ATOMS: atom_id res chain seq x y z
N MET A 1 -10.18 8.32 16.78
CA MET A 1 -11.52 8.51 16.19
C MET A 1 -12.20 7.16 16.11
N THR A 2 -13.49 7.08 16.40
CA THR A 2 -14.28 5.85 16.16
C THR A 2 -14.79 5.90 14.72
N SER A 3 -14.54 4.84 13.93
CA SER A 3 -15.07 4.75 12.56
C SER A 3 -16.60 4.88 12.59
N PRO A 4 -17.23 5.60 11.64
CA PRO A 4 -18.68 5.66 11.53
C PRO A 4 -19.29 4.33 11.04
N ARG A 5 -18.47 3.35 10.64
CA ARG A 5 -18.89 2.03 10.17
C ARG A 5 -18.25 0.91 11.00
N SER A 6 -18.82 -0.29 10.93
CA SER A 6 -18.14 -1.49 11.38
C SER A 6 -16.98 -1.83 10.43
N LEU A 7 -16.04 -2.66 10.89
CA LEU A 7 -14.94 -3.16 10.05
C LEU A 7 -15.46 -3.83 8.75
N ASP A 8 -16.54 -4.61 8.85
CA ASP A 8 -17.18 -5.20 7.67
C ASP A 8 -17.80 -4.14 6.76
N GLY A 9 -18.34 -3.07 7.34
CA GLY A 9 -18.86 -1.93 6.61
C GLY A 9 -17.77 -1.19 5.83
N ASP A 10 -16.63 -0.94 6.45
CA ASP A 10 -15.47 -0.34 5.78
C ASP A 10 -14.97 -1.23 4.63
N ARG A 11 -14.78 -2.53 4.89
CA ARG A 11 -14.33 -3.50 3.89
C ARG A 11 -15.28 -3.59 2.71
N LYS A 12 -16.59 -3.62 2.96
CA LYS A 12 -17.60 -3.65 1.91
C LYS A 12 -17.49 -2.42 1.02
N MET A 13 -17.40 -1.23 1.61
CA MET A 13 -17.39 0.03 0.86
C MET A 13 -16.13 0.22 0.04
N VAL A 14 -14.95 -0.08 0.61
CA VAL A 14 -13.68 -0.03 -0.14
C VAL A 14 -13.71 -1.04 -1.30
N SER A 15 -14.15 -2.28 -1.05
CA SER A 15 -14.25 -3.30 -2.10
C SER A 15 -15.22 -2.91 -3.22
N ASP A 16 -16.39 -2.34 -2.87
CA ASP A 16 -17.36 -1.83 -3.85
C ASP A 16 -16.73 -0.73 -4.72
N SER A 17 -16.01 0.22 -4.13
CA SER A 17 -15.31 1.29 -4.87
C SER A 17 -14.22 0.73 -5.79
N LEU A 18 -13.38 -0.17 -5.29
CA LEU A 18 -12.30 -0.77 -6.08
C LEU A 18 -12.81 -1.56 -7.28
N ARG A 19 -13.93 -2.29 -7.14
CA ARG A 19 -14.56 -2.99 -8.29
C ARG A 19 -15.07 -2.05 -9.36
N VAL A 20 -15.57 -0.87 -8.98
CA VAL A 20 -15.97 0.15 -9.96
C VAL A 20 -14.72 0.71 -10.67
N LEU A 21 -13.68 1.02 -9.91
CA LEU A 21 -12.44 1.58 -10.45
C LEU A 21 -11.70 0.58 -11.35
N GLU A 22 -11.71 -0.72 -11.03
CA GLU A 22 -11.15 -1.80 -11.85
C GLU A 22 -11.67 -1.75 -13.29
N GLN A 23 -12.99 -1.60 -13.48
CA GLN A 23 -13.60 -1.55 -14.81
C GLN A 23 -13.19 -0.29 -15.59
N VAL A 24 -13.01 0.83 -14.89
CA VAL A 24 -12.57 2.09 -15.49
C VAL A 24 -11.11 2.00 -15.89
N ALA A 25 -10.26 1.53 -14.97
CA ALA A 25 -8.83 1.37 -15.16
C ALA A 25 -8.51 0.45 -16.35
N ALA A 26 -9.22 -0.68 -16.46
CA ALA A 26 -9.14 -1.58 -17.61
C ALA A 26 -9.48 -0.86 -18.93
N ARG A 27 -10.58 -0.09 -18.95
CA ARG A 27 -11.03 0.63 -20.15
C ARG A 27 -10.06 1.75 -20.57
N THR A 28 -9.39 2.39 -19.62
CA THR A 28 -8.47 3.49 -19.89
C THR A 28 -7.02 3.05 -20.03
N GLY A 29 -6.71 1.77 -19.83
CA GLY A 29 -5.34 1.24 -19.86
C GLY A 29 -4.47 1.81 -18.73
N THR A 30 -5.07 2.13 -17.60
CA THR A 30 -4.39 2.68 -16.40
C THR A 30 -4.43 1.67 -15.25
N VAL A 31 -3.68 1.95 -14.18
CA VAL A 31 -3.65 1.16 -12.95
C VAL A 31 -4.04 2.05 -11.78
N VAL A 32 -4.83 1.51 -10.84
CA VAL A 32 -5.06 2.13 -9.53
C VAL A 32 -4.01 1.63 -8.56
N TYR A 33 -3.30 2.55 -7.92
CA TYR A 33 -2.37 2.21 -6.85
C TYR A 33 -3.04 2.40 -5.48
N LEU A 34 -3.23 1.30 -4.76
CA LEU A 34 -3.84 1.29 -3.43
C LEU A 34 -2.75 1.44 -2.35
N GLU A 35 -2.76 2.57 -1.66
CA GLU A 35 -1.74 2.96 -0.67
C GLU A 35 -2.19 2.65 0.76
N PRO A 36 -1.48 1.76 1.49
CA PRO A 36 -1.60 1.69 2.93
C PRO A 36 -1.02 2.95 3.59
N LEU A 37 -1.76 3.55 4.51
CA LEU A 37 -1.30 4.70 5.28
C LEU A 37 -1.02 4.30 6.73
N ASN A 38 -0.25 5.10 7.47
CA ASN A 38 -0.10 4.81 8.90
C ASN A 38 -1.43 4.97 9.66
N ARG A 39 -1.55 4.30 10.80
CA ARG A 39 -2.74 4.22 11.66
C ARG A 39 -3.28 5.56 12.17
N TYR A 40 -2.48 6.62 12.07
CA TYR A 40 -2.87 7.97 12.46
C TYR A 40 -3.59 8.72 11.34
N GLN A 41 -3.46 8.24 10.09
CA GLN A 41 -4.04 8.85 8.90
C GLN A 41 -5.20 8.04 8.33
N ASP A 42 -5.13 6.72 8.43
CA ASP A 42 -6.21 5.82 8.03
C ASP A 42 -6.39 4.66 9.01
N HIS A 43 -7.61 4.15 9.08
CA HIS A 43 -8.01 3.03 9.92
C HIS A 43 -8.39 1.77 9.13
N MET A 44 -8.39 1.83 7.79
CA MET A 44 -8.91 0.77 6.93
C MET A 44 -7.79 -0.09 6.31
N ILE A 45 -6.66 0.52 5.93
CA ILE A 45 -5.55 -0.14 5.22
C ILE A 45 -4.22 0.42 5.76
N ASN A 46 -3.51 -0.37 6.57
CA ASN A 46 -2.28 0.11 7.21
C ASN A 46 -1.02 -0.65 6.79
N THR A 47 -1.15 -1.90 6.37
CA THR A 47 -0.03 -2.70 5.86
C THR A 47 -0.18 -3.04 4.38
N LEU A 48 0.92 -3.40 3.73
CA LEU A 48 0.91 -3.94 2.36
C LEU A 48 0.05 -5.21 2.29
N ALA A 49 0.04 -6.02 3.34
CA ALA A 49 -0.81 -7.19 3.45
C ALA A 49 -2.32 -6.85 3.50
N ASP A 50 -2.71 -5.70 4.05
CA ASP A 50 -4.10 -5.24 3.99
C ASP A 50 -4.50 -4.87 2.57
N ALA A 51 -3.68 -4.09 1.86
CA ALA A 51 -3.93 -3.75 0.46
C ALA A 51 -3.99 -5.01 -0.42
N ARG A 52 -3.06 -5.97 -0.21
CA ARG A 52 -3.07 -7.27 -0.90
C ARG A 52 -4.39 -7.99 -0.71
N ARG A 53 -4.93 -8.04 0.52
CA ARG A 53 -6.22 -8.70 0.80
C ARG A 53 -7.35 -8.11 -0.04
N TYR A 54 -7.46 -6.79 -0.11
CA TYR A 54 -8.45 -6.13 -0.97
C TYR A 54 -8.29 -6.51 -2.44
N ILE A 55 -7.06 -6.55 -2.97
CA ILE A 55 -6.81 -6.86 -4.38
C ILE A 55 -7.14 -8.32 -4.69
N VAL A 56 -6.62 -9.24 -3.89
CA VAL A 56 -6.72 -10.69 -4.13
C VAL A 56 -8.14 -11.20 -3.94
N GLU A 57 -8.81 -10.81 -2.85
CA GLU A 57 -10.16 -11.32 -2.55
C GLU A 57 -11.24 -10.79 -3.49
N ASN A 58 -10.99 -9.64 -4.13
CA ASN A 58 -11.86 -9.06 -5.14
C ASN A 58 -11.46 -9.42 -6.58
N ASP A 59 -10.42 -10.24 -6.76
CA ASP A 59 -9.87 -10.67 -8.06
C ASP A 59 -9.52 -9.51 -9.02
N LEU A 60 -8.96 -8.43 -8.48
CA LEU A 60 -8.65 -7.21 -9.25
C LEU A 60 -7.38 -7.39 -10.09
N LYS A 61 -7.40 -6.96 -11.35
CA LYS A 61 -6.26 -7.10 -12.30
C LYS A 61 -5.61 -5.77 -12.65
N HIS A 62 -6.32 -4.66 -12.46
CA HIS A 62 -5.86 -3.29 -12.76
C HIS A 62 -5.73 -2.45 -11.48
N VAL A 63 -5.65 -3.11 -10.33
CA VAL A 63 -5.33 -2.51 -9.03
C VAL A 63 -4.06 -3.16 -8.49
N GLN A 64 -3.08 -2.34 -8.14
CA GLN A 64 -1.78 -2.75 -7.61
C GLN A 64 -1.49 -2.02 -6.30
N ILE A 65 -0.51 -2.50 -5.55
CA ILE A 65 -0.08 -1.90 -4.29
C ILE A 65 0.94 -0.80 -4.58
N ILE A 66 0.84 0.31 -3.84
CA ILE A 66 1.94 1.25 -3.67
C ILE A 66 2.45 1.16 -2.23
N GLY A 67 3.77 1.03 -2.07
CA GLY A 67 4.43 1.10 -0.77
C GLY A 67 5.04 2.48 -0.52
N ASP A 68 4.71 3.12 0.60
CA ASP A 68 5.36 4.35 1.05
C ASP A 68 6.26 4.06 2.24
N PHE A 69 7.57 4.31 2.09
CA PHE A 69 8.55 3.96 3.12
C PHE A 69 8.32 4.64 4.47
N TYR A 70 7.71 5.81 4.51
CA TYR A 70 7.37 6.47 5.78
C TYR A 70 6.18 5.80 6.48
N HIS A 71 5.15 5.41 5.74
CA HIS A 71 4.02 4.67 6.31
C HIS A 71 4.47 3.28 6.77
N MET A 72 5.24 2.60 5.93
CA MET A 72 5.79 1.28 6.22
C MET A 72 6.73 1.28 7.44
N ASN A 73 7.51 2.35 7.64
CA ASN A 73 8.36 2.50 8.83
C ASN A 73 7.60 2.49 10.16
N ILE A 74 6.29 2.77 10.14
CA ILE A 74 5.42 2.77 11.33
C ILE A 74 4.66 1.45 11.45
N GLU A 75 4.20 0.88 10.33
CA GLU A 75 3.21 -0.20 10.33
C GLU A 75 3.77 -1.60 10.04
N GLU A 76 4.84 -1.71 9.25
CA GLU A 76 5.38 -3.01 8.85
C GLU A 76 6.33 -3.58 9.90
N ASP A 77 6.20 -4.87 10.18
CA ASP A 77 7.16 -5.58 11.05
C ASP A 77 8.57 -5.60 10.44
N ASN A 78 8.66 -5.65 9.10
CA ASN A 78 9.90 -5.58 8.35
C ASN A 78 9.65 -5.03 6.94
N LEU A 79 10.18 -3.84 6.65
CA LEU A 79 9.97 -3.14 5.38
C LEU A 79 10.45 -3.96 4.18
N ALA A 80 11.66 -4.53 4.25
CA ALA A 80 12.24 -5.28 3.14
C ALA A 80 11.47 -6.57 2.85
N GLN A 81 11.05 -7.27 3.91
CA GLN A 81 10.24 -8.47 3.77
C GLN A 81 8.84 -8.14 3.21
N ALA A 82 8.22 -7.06 3.67
CA ALA A 82 6.92 -6.62 3.16
C ALA A 82 6.98 -6.27 1.66
N LEU A 83 8.06 -5.62 1.20
CA LEU A 83 8.31 -5.40 -0.23
C LEU A 83 8.47 -6.73 -0.99
N HIS A 84 9.23 -7.68 -0.44
CA HIS A 84 9.47 -8.97 -1.08
C HIS A 84 8.19 -9.81 -1.23
N ASP A 85 7.40 -9.92 -0.15
CA ASP A 85 6.21 -10.77 -0.10
C ASP A 85 5.09 -10.25 -1.01
N ASN A 86 5.10 -8.97 -1.32
CA ASN A 86 4.11 -8.30 -2.16
C ASN A 86 4.66 -7.90 -3.55
N ARG A 87 5.85 -8.36 -3.93
CA ARG A 87 6.53 -7.96 -5.19
C ARG A 87 5.74 -8.25 -6.47
N ASP A 88 4.84 -9.23 -6.43
CA ASP A 88 3.94 -9.59 -7.54
C ASP A 88 2.83 -8.57 -7.78
N LEU A 89 2.49 -7.76 -6.77
CA LEU A 89 1.47 -6.72 -6.82
C LEU A 89 2.00 -5.31 -6.58
N LEU A 90 3.28 -5.15 -6.21
CA LEU A 90 3.90 -3.84 -5.98
C LEU A 90 4.12 -3.13 -7.31
N GLY A 91 3.31 -2.11 -7.59
CA GLY A 91 3.34 -1.35 -8.84
C GLY A 91 3.99 0.04 -8.74
N HIS A 92 4.05 0.60 -7.52
CA HIS A 92 4.61 1.93 -7.30
C HIS A 92 5.26 2.05 -5.91
N VAL A 93 6.14 3.04 -5.73
CA VAL A 93 6.82 3.30 -4.44
C VAL A 93 6.89 4.81 -4.19
N HIS A 94 6.47 5.23 -3.01
CA HIS A 94 6.74 6.56 -2.45
C HIS A 94 7.92 6.50 -1.48
N ILE A 95 8.75 7.55 -1.48
CA ILE A 95 9.89 7.66 -0.57
C ILE A 95 9.87 8.98 0.19
N ALA A 96 10.04 8.86 1.50
CA ALA A 96 10.34 9.95 2.43
C ALA A 96 11.11 9.33 3.61
N ASP A 97 11.89 10.13 4.34
CA ASP A 97 12.60 9.61 5.50
C ASP A 97 11.65 9.32 6.69
N ASN A 98 12.16 8.72 7.77
CA ASN A 98 11.34 8.28 8.91
C ASN A 98 10.52 9.40 9.58
N HIS A 99 10.92 10.66 9.40
CA HIS A 99 10.22 11.85 9.90
C HIS A 99 9.58 12.69 8.77
N ARG A 100 9.24 12.05 7.64
CA ARG A 100 8.51 12.61 6.48
C ARG A 100 9.22 13.75 5.72
N TYR A 101 10.48 14.04 6.04
CA TYR A 101 11.30 15.00 5.28
C TYR A 101 12.08 14.31 4.15
N GLN A 102 12.99 15.04 3.50
CA GLN A 102 13.74 14.58 2.34
C GLN A 102 14.54 13.28 2.62
N PRO A 103 14.57 12.32 1.68
CA PRO A 103 15.39 11.10 1.82
C PRO A 103 16.86 11.41 2.16
N GLY A 104 17.39 10.71 3.17
CA GLY A 104 18.78 10.85 3.63
C GLY A 104 18.97 11.90 4.74
N SER A 105 17.90 12.52 5.22
CA SER A 105 17.96 13.45 6.38
C SER A 105 17.66 12.78 7.72
N GLY A 106 17.18 11.55 7.70
CA GLY A 106 16.90 10.71 8.86
C GLY A 106 17.72 9.43 8.84
N THR A 107 17.09 8.32 9.22
CA THR A 107 17.76 7.04 9.49
C THR A 107 17.21 5.86 8.70
N LEU A 108 16.27 6.06 7.77
CA LEU A 108 15.84 4.96 6.90
C LEU A 108 17.01 4.49 6.02
N ASP A 109 17.24 3.19 5.99
CA ASP A 109 18.26 2.59 5.12
C ASP A 109 17.74 2.44 3.68
N PHE A 110 17.75 3.56 2.95
CA PHE A 110 17.36 3.57 1.54
C PHE A 110 18.23 2.66 0.67
N HIS A 111 19.49 2.44 1.03
CA HIS A 111 20.36 1.55 0.27
C HIS A 111 19.84 0.12 0.34
N ALA A 112 19.58 -0.40 1.54
CA ALA A 112 19.02 -1.73 1.73
C ALA A 112 17.65 -1.88 1.05
N LEU A 113 16.76 -0.88 1.15
CA LEU A 113 15.44 -0.93 0.51
C LEU A 113 15.54 -0.89 -1.02
N PHE A 114 16.45 -0.11 -1.60
CA PHE A 114 16.69 -0.12 -3.05
C PHE A 114 17.35 -1.42 -3.52
N GLU A 115 18.24 -2.03 -2.73
CA GLU A 115 18.75 -3.37 -3.01
C GLU A 115 17.62 -4.41 -3.00
N GLN A 116 16.68 -4.32 -2.05
CA GLN A 116 15.52 -5.20 -2.01
C GLN A 116 14.63 -5.04 -3.27
N LEU A 117 14.38 -3.81 -3.72
CA LEU A 117 13.59 -3.55 -4.94
C LEU A 117 14.28 -4.08 -6.22
N ARG A 118 15.61 -4.03 -6.28
CA ARG A 118 16.38 -4.59 -7.43
C ARG A 118 16.34 -6.12 -7.49
N ARG A 119 16.12 -6.78 -6.34
CA ARG A 119 16.09 -8.24 -6.21
C ARG A 119 14.72 -8.86 -6.49
N GLY A 120 13.75 -8.07 -6.98
CA GLY A 120 12.40 -8.51 -7.35
C GLY A 120 12.39 -9.82 -8.13
#